data_AF-A0A3A4ZI73-F1
#
_entry.id   AF-A0A3A4ZI73-F1
#
_cell.length_a   1.000
_cell.length_b   1.000
_cell.length_c   1.000
_cell.angle_alpha   90.00
_cell.angle_beta   90.00
_cell.angle_gamma   90.00
#
_symmetry.space_group_name_H-M   'P 1'
#
loop_
_entity.id
_entity.type
_entity.pdbx_description
1 polymer ?
#
loop_
_entity_poly.entity_id
_entity_poly.type
_entity_poly.pdbx_seq_one_letter_code
_entity_poly.pdbx_strand_id
1 'polypeptide(L)'
;MPGFNDEKFKMKCSVHPEKDAITACSACRTPLCSDCVMHMSGGLRICSRCAAIQSAKEASKDLTGKEAEKEIKVLTASKRRRLSPYLKILFFSTLLLGGCLAGVWIYFAAEIRLSKHPVYVNHPLVKAINLDKAIQDYSFDHGGMFPENLNSLVEKYITVEELPGADAESINYKRQSPFSYELTLTDGKEKIIFTEKGIR
;
A
#
# COMPACT_ATOMS: atom_id res chain seq x y z
N MET A 1 33.79 -18.19 33.95
CA MET A 1 34.61 -17.60 35.03
C MET A 1 35.91 -18.40 35.12
N PRO A 2 37.04 -17.91 34.60
CA PRO A 2 38.33 -18.57 34.83
C PRO A 2 38.89 -18.11 36.18
N GLY A 3 39.20 -19.07 37.05
CA GLY A 3 39.84 -18.86 38.35
C GLY A 3 41.27 -18.37 38.18
N PHE A 4 41.59 -17.25 38.85
CA PHE A 4 42.95 -16.75 38.98
C PHE A 4 43.65 -17.59 40.05
N ASN A 5 44.60 -18.42 39.63
CA ASN A 5 45.46 -19.18 40.55
C ASN A 5 46.30 -18.22 41.39
N ASP A 6 46.18 -18.35 42.71
CA ASP A 6 47.01 -17.70 43.73
C ASP A 6 48.41 -18.33 43.77
N GLU A 7 49.19 -18.18 42.71
CA GLU A 7 50.65 -18.35 42.83
C GLU A 7 51.20 -17.14 43.60
N LYS A 8 51.62 -17.43 44.83
CA LYS A 8 52.19 -16.52 45.82
C LYS A 8 53.46 -15.85 45.30
N PHE A 9 53.32 -14.83 44.47
CA PHE A 9 54.42 -13.97 44.05
C PHE A 9 54.97 -13.24 45.27
N LYS A 10 56.17 -13.63 45.75
CA LYS A 10 57.00 -12.83 46.67
C LYS A 10 57.51 -11.58 45.95
N MET A 11 56.61 -10.67 45.58
CA MET A 11 56.96 -9.35 45.07
C MET A 11 56.68 -8.33 46.17
N LYS A 12 57.59 -7.37 46.37
CA LYS A 12 57.35 -6.23 47.25
C LYS A 12 56.44 -5.23 46.56
N CYS A 13 55.67 -4.48 47.34
CA CYS A 13 54.88 -3.39 46.79
C CYS A 13 55.81 -2.34 46.17
N SER A 14 55.48 -1.86 44.97
CA SER A 14 56.29 -0.82 44.31
C SER A 14 56.30 0.53 45.02
N VAL A 15 55.34 0.76 45.93
CA VAL A 15 55.23 1.99 46.72
C VAL A 15 55.84 1.80 48.13
N HIS A 16 55.74 0.59 48.68
CA HIS A 16 56.18 0.26 50.04
C HIS A 16 57.08 -0.97 49.99
N PRO A 17 58.42 -0.81 49.88
CA PRO A 17 59.36 -1.92 49.76
C PRO A 17 59.33 -2.90 50.94
N GLU A 18 58.93 -2.41 52.13
CA GLU A 18 58.77 -3.19 53.34
C GLU A 18 57.57 -4.16 53.31
N LYS A 19 56.50 -3.86 52.54
CA LYS A 19 55.26 -4.64 52.51
C LYS A 19 55.22 -5.60 51.33
N ASP A 20 54.68 -6.80 51.57
CA ASP A 20 54.44 -7.78 50.51
C ASP A 20 53.26 -7.36 49.64
N ALA A 21 53.38 -7.55 48.32
CA ALA A 21 52.30 -7.30 47.39
C ALA A 21 51.31 -8.45 47.42
N ILE A 22 50.03 -8.12 47.48
CA ILE A 22 48.93 -9.09 47.55
C ILE A 22 48.26 -9.23 46.17
N THR A 23 48.35 -8.21 45.31
CA THR A 23 47.73 -8.20 43.98
C THR A 23 48.51 -7.27 43.04
N ALA A 24 48.25 -7.40 41.73
CA ALA A 24 48.72 -6.46 40.72
C ALA A 24 47.58 -5.53 40.27
N CYS A 25 47.92 -4.30 39.85
CA CYS A 25 46.99 -3.36 39.23
C CYS A 25 46.47 -3.94 37.90
N SER A 26 45.16 -3.96 37.69
CA SER A 26 44.57 -4.49 36.43
C SER A 26 44.98 -3.67 35.19
N ALA A 27 45.31 -2.38 35.34
CA ALA A 27 45.66 -1.49 34.22
C ALA A 27 47.16 -1.48 33.89
N CYS A 28 48.03 -1.30 34.90
CA CYS A 28 49.48 -1.15 34.71
C CYS A 28 50.30 -2.34 35.22
N ARG A 29 49.65 -3.35 35.80
CA ARG A 29 50.26 -4.59 36.36
C ARG A 29 51.29 -4.37 37.46
N THR A 30 51.39 -3.17 38.03
CA THR A 30 52.27 -2.87 39.16
C THR A 30 51.82 -3.64 40.42
N PRO A 31 52.75 -4.26 41.18
CA PRO A 31 52.42 -4.97 42.42
C PRO A 31 52.05 -4.02 43.56
N LEU A 32 50.93 -4.30 44.24
CA LEU A 32 50.31 -3.47 45.27
C LEU A 32 50.09 -4.28 46.56
N CYS A 33 50.37 -3.65 47.71
CA CYS A 33 49.95 -4.15 49.02
C CYS A 33 48.47 -3.82 49.28
N SER A 34 47.89 -4.35 50.36
CA SER A 34 46.50 -4.09 50.79
C SER A 34 46.13 -2.60 50.78
N ASP A 35 47.07 -1.75 51.18
CA ASP A 35 46.79 -0.33 51.43
C ASP A 35 46.87 0.50 50.14
N CYS A 36 47.55 0.00 49.11
CA CYS A 36 47.69 0.69 47.82
C CYS A 36 46.64 0.26 46.79
N VAL A 37 45.85 -0.77 47.08
CA VAL A 37 44.79 -1.26 46.20
C VAL A 37 43.55 -0.40 46.39
N MET A 38 43.11 0.25 45.33
CA MET A 38 41.79 0.87 45.28
C MET A 38 40.82 -0.07 44.58
N HIS A 39 39.67 -0.29 45.22
CA HIS A 39 38.55 -1.00 44.62
C HIS A 39 37.65 0.00 43.89
N MET A 40 37.48 -0.20 42.59
CA MET A 40 36.46 0.54 41.84
C MET A 40 35.17 -0.26 41.68
N SER A 41 34.10 0.46 41.32
CA SER A 41 32.85 -0.11 40.83
C SER A 41 33.13 -1.13 39.72
N GLY A 42 32.65 -2.36 39.90
CA GLY A 42 32.91 -3.49 38.99
C GLY A 42 34.01 -4.47 39.43
N GLY A 43 34.54 -4.34 40.65
CA GLY A 43 35.48 -5.32 41.22
C GLY A 43 36.93 -5.21 40.70
N LEU A 44 37.23 -4.16 39.94
CA LEU A 44 38.57 -3.86 39.44
C LEU A 44 39.48 -3.36 40.57
N ARG A 45 40.70 -3.91 40.63
CA ARG A 45 41.75 -3.52 41.58
C ARG A 45 42.81 -2.71 40.84
N ILE A 46 42.88 -1.42 41.13
CA ILE A 46 43.80 -0.51 40.43
C ILE A 46 44.63 0.31 41.42
N CYS A 47 45.77 0.83 40.96
CA CYS A 47 46.58 1.76 41.74
C CYS A 47 45.98 3.18 41.69
N SER A 48 46.35 4.03 42.65
CA SER A 48 45.90 5.42 42.74
C SER A 48 46.12 6.24 41.46
N ARG A 49 47.26 6.02 40.78
CA ARG A 49 47.59 6.71 39.52
C ARG A 49 46.63 6.32 38.40
N CYS A 50 46.33 5.03 38.25
CA CYS A 50 45.38 4.56 37.25
C CYS A 50 43.95 4.99 37.58
N ALA A 51 43.58 5.03 38.86
CA ALA A 51 42.29 5.54 39.32
C ALA A 51 42.10 7.01 38.91
N ALA A 52 43.09 7.86 39.18
CA ALA A 52 43.03 9.28 38.81
C ALA A 52 42.89 9.50 37.30
N ILE A 53 43.61 8.72 36.49
CA ILE A 53 43.50 8.80 35.02
C ILE A 53 42.11 8.38 34.55
N GLN A 54 41.53 7.35 35.17
CA GLN A 54 40.20 6.86 34.81
C GLN A 54 39.11 7.87 35.18
N SER A 55 39.19 8.47 36.38
CA SER A 55 38.28 9.55 36.79
C SER A 55 38.39 10.77 35.88
N ALA A 56 39.60 11.15 35.44
CA ALA A 56 39.79 12.23 34.49
C ALA A 56 39.18 11.92 33.10
N LYS A 57 39.23 10.66 32.65
CA LYS A 57 38.59 10.21 31.39
C LYS A 57 37.07 10.17 31.49
N GLU A 58 36.52 9.79 32.63
CA GLU A 58 35.07 9.80 32.85
C GLU A 58 34.53 11.24 32.90
N ALA A 59 35.24 12.14 33.58
CA ALA A 59 34.89 13.56 33.62
C ALA A 59 34.94 14.24 32.22
N SER A 60 35.87 13.84 31.35
CA SER A 60 35.97 14.41 30.00
C SER A 60 34.94 13.84 29.01
N LYS A 61 34.48 12.60 29.20
CA LYS A 61 33.38 12.02 28.41
C LYS A 61 32.04 12.73 28.65
N ASP A 62 31.78 13.16 29.88
CA ASP A 62 30.55 13.88 30.23
C ASP A 62 30.46 15.27 29.57
N LEU A 63 31.61 15.92 29.36
CA LEU A 63 31.66 17.22 28.68
C LEU A 63 31.47 17.08 27.16
N THR A 64 32.18 16.14 26.55
CA THR A 64 32.10 15.89 25.10
C THR A 64 30.74 15.29 24.69
N GLY A 65 30.14 14.45 25.53
CA GLY A 65 28.80 13.91 25.29
C GLY A 65 27.70 14.98 25.30
N LYS A 66 27.77 15.95 26.23
CA LYS A 66 26.79 17.03 26.33
C LYS A 66 26.87 18.04 25.18
N GLU A 67 28.05 18.26 24.63
CA GLU A 67 28.24 19.12 23.45
C GLU A 67 27.74 18.45 22.18
N ALA A 68 28.10 17.18 21.95
CA ALA A 68 27.62 16.41 20.81
C ALA A 68 26.08 16.27 20.82
N GLU A 69 25.45 16.06 21.97
CA GLU A 69 23.99 15.98 22.07
C GLU A 69 23.29 17.31 21.72
N LYS A 70 23.89 18.45 22.11
CA LYS A 70 23.37 19.77 21.75
C LYS A 70 23.47 20.03 20.25
N GLU A 71 24.59 19.68 19.62
CA GLU A 71 24.75 19.83 18.17
C GLU A 71 23.74 18.97 17.40
N ILE A 72 23.53 17.72 17.81
CA ILE A 72 22.54 16.83 17.19
C ILE A 72 21.12 17.41 17.34
N LYS A 73 20.75 17.98 18.49
CA LYS A 73 19.45 18.63 18.70
C LYS A 73 19.27 19.89 17.85
N VAL A 74 20.31 20.70 17.66
CA VAL A 74 20.24 21.90 16.82
C VAL A 74 20.14 21.54 15.33
N LEU A 75 20.89 20.53 14.87
CA LEU A 75 20.83 20.05 13.49
C LEU A 75 19.46 19.42 13.17
N THR A 76 18.89 18.64 14.08
CA THR A 76 17.56 18.04 13.87
C THR A 76 16.44 19.08 13.94
N ALA A 77 16.51 20.04 14.86
CA ALA A 77 15.53 21.13 14.96
C ALA A 77 15.55 22.06 13.73
N SER A 78 16.74 22.39 13.20
CA SER A 78 16.87 23.23 12.01
C SER A 78 16.37 22.52 10.74
N LYS A 79 16.62 21.21 10.59
CA LYS A 79 16.08 20.40 9.50
C LYS A 79 14.56 20.31 9.55
N ARG A 80 13.96 20.15 10.74
CA ARG A 80 12.50 20.14 10.95
C ARG A 80 11.85 21.48 10.58
N ARG A 81 12.50 22.61 10.87
CA ARG A 81 11.98 23.95 10.51
C ARG A 81 11.98 24.19 8.99
N ARG A 82 12.98 23.69 8.26
CA ARG A 82 13.04 23.84 6.79
C ARG A 82 12.02 22.99 6.04
N LEU A 83 11.64 21.83 6.57
CA LEU A 83 10.66 20.94 5.93
C LEU A 83 9.20 21.38 6.12
N SER A 84 8.91 22.14 7.17
CA SER A 84 7.55 22.63 7.47
C SER A 84 6.89 23.45 6.33
N PRO A 85 7.54 24.48 5.75
CA PRO A 85 6.93 25.25 4.66
C PRO A 85 6.76 24.41 3.39
N TYR A 86 7.74 23.56 3.05
CA TYR A 86 7.67 22.72 1.86
C TYR A 86 6.55 21.68 1.96
N LEU A 87 6.37 21.07 3.14
CA LEU A 87 5.28 20.11 3.37
C LEU A 87 3.91 20.78 3.26
N LYS A 88 3.75 22.02 3.73
CA LYS A 88 2.53 22.81 3.55
C LYS A 88 2.26 23.08 2.07
N ILE A 89 3.27 23.56 1.32
CA ILE A 89 3.13 23.83 -0.11
C ILE A 89 2.73 22.55 -0.87
N LEU A 90 3.37 21.42 -0.56
CA LEU A 90 3.06 20.13 -1.18
C LEU A 90 1.63 19.68 -0.88
N PHE A 91 1.15 19.88 0.35
CA PHE A 91 -0.23 19.56 0.73
C PHE A 91 -1.25 20.42 -0.05
N PHE A 92 -1.02 21.72 -0.17
CA PHE A 92 -1.90 22.60 -0.94
C PHE A 92 -1.89 22.26 -2.45
N SER A 93 -0.71 21.94 -3.02
CA SER A 93 -0.62 21.59 -4.44
C SER A 93 -1.32 20.27 -4.76
N THR A 94 -1.19 19.27 -3.89
CA THR A 94 -1.90 17.98 -4.06
C THR A 94 -3.41 18.14 -3.92
N LEU A 95 -3.88 18.98 -2.99
CA LEU A 95 -5.31 19.24 -2.82
C LEU A 95 -5.90 19.99 -4.03
N LEU A 96 -5.17 20.96 -4.58
CA LEU A 96 -5.56 21.66 -5.81
C LEU A 96 -5.64 20.71 -7.01
N LEU A 97 -4.60 19.89 -7.22
CA LEU A 97 -4.55 18.93 -8.34
C LEU A 97 -5.68 17.90 -8.23
N GLY A 98 -5.93 17.38 -7.04
CA GLY A 98 -7.03 16.45 -6.77
C GLY A 98 -8.40 17.07 -7.05
N GLY A 99 -8.60 18.34 -6.68
CA GLY A 99 -9.81 19.09 -7.00
C GLY A 99 -10.04 19.24 -8.50
N CYS A 100 -9.00 19.58 -9.27
CA CYS A 100 -9.09 19.67 -10.74
C CYS A 100 -9.45 18.32 -11.38
N LEU A 101 -8.80 17.23 -10.96
CA LEU A 101 -9.08 15.89 -11.48
C LEU A 101 -10.51 15.43 -11.15
N ALA A 102 -10.98 15.70 -9.94
CA ALA A 102 -12.36 15.40 -9.53
C ALA A 102 -13.37 16.22 -10.36
N GLY A 103 -13.09 17.51 -10.60
CA GLY A 103 -13.93 18.36 -11.45
C GLY A 103 -14.03 17.84 -12.88
N VAL A 104 -12.91 17.44 -13.48
CA VAL A 104 -12.88 16.81 -14.82
C VAL A 104 -13.68 15.50 -14.82
N TRP A 105 -13.49 14.66 -13.81
CA TRP A 105 -14.22 13.40 -13.70
C TRP A 105 -15.73 13.61 -13.60
N ILE A 106 -16.18 14.60 -12.81
CA ILE A 106 -17.61 14.96 -12.69
C ILE A 106 -18.15 15.49 -14.02
N TYR A 107 -17.39 16.35 -14.72
CA TYR A 107 -17.79 16.90 -16.00
C TYR A 107 -17.97 15.80 -17.06
N PHE A 108 -16.97 14.92 -17.22
CA PHE A 108 -17.07 13.78 -18.15
C PHE A 108 -18.15 12.77 -17.75
N ALA A 109 -18.32 12.50 -16.45
CA ALA A 109 -19.39 11.63 -15.97
C ALA A 109 -20.78 12.21 -16.25
N ALA A 110 -20.94 13.54 -16.24
CA ALA A 110 -22.18 14.20 -16.62
C ALA A 110 -22.45 14.10 -18.13
N GLU A 111 -21.42 14.29 -18.96
CA GLU A 111 -21.50 14.14 -20.43
C GLU A 111 -21.94 12.71 -20.82
N ILE A 112 -21.37 11.68 -20.20
CA ILE A 112 -21.73 10.27 -20.44
C ILE A 112 -23.16 9.95 -20.01
N ARG A 113 -23.70 10.64 -18.99
CA ARG A 113 -25.09 10.47 -18.57
C ARG A 113 -26.08 11.17 -19.51
N LEU A 114 -25.68 12.30 -20.10
CA LEU A 114 -26.50 13.02 -21.08
C LEU A 114 -26.44 12.40 -22.50
N SER A 115 -25.39 11.64 -22.82
CA SER A 115 -25.25 10.95 -24.12
C SER A 115 -26.09 9.68 -24.26
N LYS A 116 -27.08 9.45 -23.39
CA LYS A 116 -28.25 8.63 -23.73
C LYS A 116 -29.07 9.38 -24.77
N HIS A 117 -28.57 9.48 -26.00
CA HIS A 117 -29.28 10.09 -27.11
C HIS A 117 -30.58 9.30 -27.37
N PRO A 118 -31.78 9.88 -27.13
CA PRO A 118 -33.05 9.22 -27.40
C PRO A 118 -33.31 9.04 -28.91
N VAL A 119 -32.48 9.65 -29.77
CA VAL A 119 -32.66 9.67 -31.22
C VAL A 119 -32.28 8.33 -31.87
N TYR A 120 -31.38 7.53 -31.27
CA TYR A 120 -30.94 6.26 -31.86
C TYR A 120 -31.73 5.03 -31.36
N VAL A 121 -32.45 5.17 -30.25
CA VAL A 121 -33.21 4.06 -29.61
C VAL A 121 -34.41 3.62 -30.46
N ASN A 122 -34.91 4.50 -31.33
CA ASN A 122 -36.08 4.22 -32.15
C ASN A 122 -35.76 3.63 -33.54
N HIS A 123 -34.49 3.45 -33.91
CA HIS A 123 -34.15 2.88 -35.21
C HIS A 123 -34.49 1.38 -35.25
N PRO A 124 -35.18 0.88 -36.29
CA PRO A 124 -35.62 -0.53 -36.37
C PRO A 124 -34.48 -1.53 -36.25
N LEU A 125 -33.33 -1.22 -36.87
CA LEU A 125 -32.10 -2.02 -36.73
C LEU A 125 -31.60 -2.14 -35.28
N VAL A 126 -31.60 -1.03 -34.54
CA VAL A 126 -31.12 -1.02 -33.14
C VAL A 126 -32.06 -1.83 -32.25
N LYS A 127 -33.37 -1.72 -32.50
CA LYS A 127 -34.38 -2.57 -31.84
C LYS A 127 -34.16 -4.05 -32.15
N ALA A 128 -33.90 -4.41 -33.40
CA ALA A 128 -33.61 -5.80 -33.79
C ALA A 128 -32.33 -6.34 -33.13
N ILE A 129 -31.27 -5.53 -33.05
CA ILE A 129 -30.01 -5.90 -32.37
C ILE A 129 -30.23 -6.09 -30.87
N ASN A 130 -30.97 -5.19 -30.22
CA ASN A 130 -31.29 -5.31 -28.79
C ASN A 130 -32.15 -6.53 -28.52
N LEU A 131 -33.12 -6.82 -29.40
CA LEU A 131 -33.98 -7.99 -29.31
C LEU A 131 -33.19 -9.30 -29.52
N ASP A 132 -32.27 -9.34 -30.49
CA ASP A 132 -31.36 -10.46 -30.72
C ASP A 132 -30.50 -10.74 -29.48
N LYS A 133 -29.93 -9.70 -28.88
CA LYS A 133 -29.19 -9.80 -27.62
C LYS A 133 -30.06 -10.35 -26.48
N ALA A 134 -31.29 -9.84 -26.31
CA ALA A 134 -32.21 -10.32 -25.28
C ALA A 134 -32.57 -11.81 -25.47
N ILE A 135 -32.73 -12.27 -26.72
CA ILE A 135 -32.96 -13.68 -27.04
C ILE A 135 -31.74 -14.55 -26.66
N GLN A 136 -30.52 -14.05 -26.93
CA GLN A 136 -29.28 -14.74 -26.55
C GLN A 136 -29.10 -14.80 -25.03
N ASP A 137 -29.35 -13.70 -24.32
CA ASP A 137 -29.26 -13.62 -22.86
C ASP A 137 -30.30 -14.55 -22.21
N TYR A 138 -31.52 -14.63 -22.76
CA TYR A 138 -32.51 -15.61 -22.33
C TYR A 138 -32.02 -17.04 -22.54
N SER A 139 -31.47 -17.36 -23.71
CA SER A 139 -30.94 -18.68 -24.03
C SER A 139 -29.83 -19.09 -23.07
N PHE A 140 -28.93 -18.18 -22.75
CA PHE A 140 -27.87 -18.40 -21.78
C PHE A 140 -28.42 -18.80 -20.40
N ASP A 141 -29.43 -18.08 -19.91
CA ASP A 141 -30.07 -18.35 -18.62
C ASP A 141 -30.92 -19.62 -18.59
N HIS A 142 -31.42 -20.07 -19.75
CA HIS A 142 -32.33 -21.22 -19.88
C HIS A 142 -31.65 -22.43 -20.53
N GLY A 143 -30.33 -22.59 -20.35
CA GLY A 143 -29.60 -23.79 -20.76
C GLY A 143 -29.52 -23.99 -22.27
N GLY A 144 -29.45 -22.89 -23.03
CA GLY A 144 -29.38 -22.86 -24.49
C GLY A 144 -30.75 -22.83 -25.18
N MET A 145 -31.86 -22.84 -24.43
CA MET A 145 -33.21 -22.86 -25.01
C MET A 145 -33.70 -21.46 -25.37
N PHE A 146 -34.19 -21.29 -26.60
CA PHE A 146 -34.77 -20.04 -27.06
C PHE A 146 -36.25 -19.90 -26.64
N PRO A 147 -36.73 -18.67 -26.40
CA PRO A 147 -38.09 -18.42 -25.94
C PRO A 147 -39.13 -18.94 -26.94
N GLU A 148 -40.29 -19.39 -26.47
CA GLU A 148 -41.39 -19.75 -27.39
C GLU A 148 -41.96 -18.51 -28.09
N ASN A 149 -42.08 -17.42 -27.35
CA ASN A 149 -42.65 -16.15 -27.81
C ASN A 149 -41.84 -14.98 -27.25
N LEU A 150 -41.80 -13.86 -27.96
CA LEU A 150 -41.08 -12.65 -27.49
C LEU A 150 -41.62 -12.12 -26.15
N ASN A 151 -42.88 -12.42 -25.81
CA ASN A 151 -43.48 -12.02 -24.54
C ASN A 151 -42.78 -12.63 -23.32
N SER A 152 -42.07 -13.77 -23.45
CA SER A 152 -41.33 -14.35 -22.32
C SER A 152 -40.01 -13.61 -22.03
N LEU A 153 -39.62 -12.65 -22.87
CA LEU A 153 -38.46 -11.79 -22.64
C LEU A 153 -38.82 -10.57 -21.78
N VAL A 154 -40.10 -10.22 -21.73
CA VAL A 154 -40.62 -9.05 -21.01
C VAL A 154 -40.39 -9.22 -19.51
N GLU A 155 -40.22 -8.10 -18.80
CA GLU A 155 -39.93 -7.98 -17.36
C GLU A 155 -38.47 -8.23 -16.99
N LYS A 156 -37.81 -9.25 -17.55
CA LYS A 156 -36.42 -9.59 -17.17
C LYS A 156 -35.36 -9.15 -18.18
N TYR A 157 -35.62 -9.24 -19.49
CA TYR A 157 -34.60 -9.03 -20.52
C TYR A 157 -34.87 -7.81 -21.41
N ILE A 158 -36.13 -7.35 -21.49
CA ILE A 158 -36.54 -6.21 -22.32
C ILE A 158 -37.67 -5.42 -21.63
N THR A 159 -37.74 -4.10 -21.83
CA THR A 159 -38.89 -3.31 -21.35
C THR A 159 -40.06 -3.37 -22.34
N VAL A 160 -41.28 -3.10 -21.87
CA VAL A 160 -42.49 -3.14 -22.71
C VAL A 160 -42.43 -2.11 -23.84
N GLU A 161 -41.73 -0.99 -23.65
CA GLU A 161 -41.56 0.03 -24.70
C GLU A 161 -40.58 -0.39 -25.81
N GLU A 162 -39.69 -1.34 -25.51
CA GLU A 162 -38.68 -1.86 -26.43
C GLU A 162 -39.18 -3.03 -27.27
N LEU A 163 -40.28 -3.66 -26.85
CA LEU A 163 -41.00 -4.59 -27.70
C LEU A 163 -41.49 -3.85 -28.95
N PRO A 164 -41.34 -4.46 -30.13
CA PRO A 164 -41.91 -3.88 -31.32
C PRO A 164 -43.44 -3.90 -31.13
N GLY A 165 -44.05 -2.73 -30.94
CA GLY A 165 -45.48 -2.56 -30.70
C GLY A 165 -46.34 -3.00 -31.90
N ALA A 166 -47.64 -2.73 -31.92
CA ALA A 166 -48.51 -3.10 -33.05
C ALA A 166 -48.05 -2.55 -34.43
N ASP A 167 -47.13 -1.58 -34.45
CA ASP A 167 -46.47 -1.03 -35.63
C ASP A 167 -45.25 -1.88 -36.11
N ALA A 168 -45.07 -3.08 -35.55
CA ALA A 168 -43.98 -4.06 -35.79
C ALA A 168 -44.01 -4.76 -37.16
N GLU A 169 -44.51 -4.10 -38.21
CA GLU A 169 -44.57 -4.73 -39.53
C GLU A 169 -43.18 -5.13 -40.08
N SER A 170 -42.10 -4.62 -39.47
CA SER A 170 -40.72 -4.89 -39.86
C SER A 170 -40.06 -6.07 -39.14
N ILE A 171 -40.52 -6.55 -37.98
CA ILE A 171 -39.79 -7.57 -37.19
C ILE A 171 -40.61 -8.85 -37.04
N ASN A 172 -40.11 -9.96 -37.60
CA ASN A 172 -40.74 -11.28 -37.49
C ASN A 172 -39.81 -12.25 -36.76
N TYR A 173 -40.27 -12.74 -35.62
CA TYR A 173 -39.59 -13.78 -34.85
C TYR A 173 -40.20 -15.14 -35.13
N LYS A 174 -39.38 -16.09 -35.57
CA LYS A 174 -39.78 -17.48 -35.77
C LYS A 174 -38.79 -18.41 -35.08
N ARG A 175 -39.25 -19.11 -34.05
CA ARG A 175 -38.50 -20.20 -33.45
C ARG A 175 -38.56 -21.42 -34.38
N GLN A 176 -37.41 -21.89 -34.84
CA GLN A 176 -37.30 -23.07 -35.71
C GLN A 176 -37.18 -24.36 -34.88
N SER A 177 -36.46 -24.30 -33.76
CA SER A 177 -36.30 -25.41 -32.82
C SER A 177 -36.06 -24.87 -31.39
N PRO A 178 -35.99 -25.70 -30.34
CA PRO A 178 -35.56 -25.25 -29.01
C PRO A 178 -34.20 -24.54 -29.00
N PHE A 179 -33.34 -24.83 -29.98
CA PHE A 179 -31.94 -24.35 -30.04
C PHE A 179 -31.64 -23.56 -31.32
N SER A 180 -32.66 -23.10 -32.04
CA SER A 180 -32.47 -22.22 -33.20
C SER A 180 -33.69 -21.32 -33.42
N TYR A 181 -33.41 -20.07 -33.79
CA TYR A 181 -34.40 -19.07 -34.11
C TYR A 181 -33.98 -18.28 -35.35
N GLU A 182 -34.97 -17.65 -35.96
CA GLU A 182 -34.79 -16.73 -37.06
C GLU A 182 -35.55 -15.45 -36.71
N LEU A 183 -34.81 -14.34 -36.62
CA LEU A 183 -35.36 -13.01 -36.44
C LEU A 183 -35.14 -12.23 -37.73
N THR A 184 -36.22 -11.98 -38.46
CA THR A 184 -36.18 -11.24 -39.72
C THR A 184 -36.53 -9.78 -39.47
N LEU A 185 -35.67 -8.88 -39.91
CA LEU A 185 -35.96 -7.45 -40.03
C LEU A 185 -36.20 -7.10 -41.51
N THR A 186 -37.35 -6.48 -41.80
CA THR A 186 -37.72 -5.97 -43.12
C THR A 186 -37.72 -4.45 -43.06
N ASP A 187 -36.69 -3.81 -43.59
CA ASP A 187 -36.58 -2.34 -43.68
C ASP A 187 -36.72 -1.91 -45.15
N GLY A 188 -37.97 -1.71 -45.58
CA GLY A 188 -38.29 -1.39 -46.97
C GLY A 188 -37.98 -2.53 -47.94
N LYS A 189 -36.79 -2.52 -48.55
CA LYS A 189 -36.35 -3.50 -49.57
C LYS A 189 -35.30 -4.49 -49.08
N GLU A 190 -34.65 -4.19 -47.95
CA GLU A 190 -33.59 -5.04 -47.41
C GLU A 190 -34.16 -5.95 -46.32
N LYS A 191 -33.84 -7.24 -46.44
CA LYS A 191 -34.21 -8.27 -45.47
C LYS A 191 -32.94 -8.70 -44.74
N ILE A 192 -32.86 -8.39 -43.45
CA ILE A 192 -31.74 -8.79 -42.59
C ILE A 192 -32.22 -9.93 -41.71
N ILE A 193 -31.44 -11.01 -41.63
CA ILE A 193 -31.81 -12.22 -40.88
C ILE A 193 -30.80 -12.45 -39.75
N PHE A 194 -31.28 -12.38 -38.52
CA PHE A 194 -30.49 -12.72 -37.33
C PHE A 194 -30.76 -14.19 -36.96
N THR A 195 -29.69 -14.93 -36.70
CA THR A 195 -29.71 -16.36 -36.32
C THR A 195 -28.76 -16.60 -35.16
N GLU A 196 -28.81 -17.79 -34.57
CA GLU A 196 -27.87 -18.17 -33.50
C GLU A 196 -26.39 -18.16 -33.92
N LYS A 197 -26.12 -18.16 -35.24
CA LYS A 197 -24.77 -18.13 -35.83
C LYS A 197 -24.33 -16.73 -36.26
N GLY A 198 -25.19 -15.72 -36.08
CA GLY A 198 -24.96 -14.33 -36.46
C GLY A 198 -25.92 -13.82 -37.54
N ILE A 199 -25.56 -12.69 -38.13
CA ILE A 199 -26.37 -11.92 -39.09
C ILE A 199 -26.10 -12.41 -40.52
N ARG A 200 -27.16 -12.57 -41.31
CA ARG A 200 -27.14 -12.96 -42.73
C ARG A 200 -27.95 -12.00 -43.59
#